data_AF-A0A7V0JHT8-F1
#
_entry.id   AF-A0A7V0JHT8-F1
#
_cell.length_a   1.000
_cell.length_b   1.000
_cell.length_c   1.000
_cell.angle_alpha   90.00
_cell.angle_beta   90.00
_cell.angle_gamma   90.00
#
_symmetry.space_group_name_H-M   'P 1'
#
loop_
_entity.id
_entity.type
_entity.pdbx_description
1 polymer ?
#
loop_
_entity_poly.entity_id
_entity_poly.type
_entity_poly.pdbx_seq_one_letter_code
_entity_poly.pdbx_strand_id
1 'polypeptide(L)'
;MGQHLLPDWKQALDPFELLAPPDTSVFQVSDNHRQLQLHLRTTCYSAGAQVVQPLELRWISDDGTVVDSTETEPQVVLVQGVIPDSILAMVDTSSQPYHFLQPNRRLKLSYSFAEVAFWILIALGAAGATVLVYWLLRRRKRVTEEAEIGPPQRPAHEIALEELDKLRDKRLYQAGHVKLYYSGLSDIIRRYFEARYEVPAMESTSFQLLRDMETHLTDQNLVSVLGTLLTDADLAKFAKHQPDAQTCQRDLENAYVLVNKTKPKPKPLLTEEAA
;
A
#
# COMPACT_ATOMS: atom_id res chain seq x y z
N MET A 1 -22.48 -81.66 -2.22
CA MET A 1 -23.40 -80.83 -3.00
C MET A 1 -23.54 -79.50 -2.26
N GLY A 2 -22.50 -78.65 -2.35
CA GLY A 2 -22.29 -77.54 -1.42
C GLY A 2 -23.40 -76.49 -1.42
N GLN A 3 -23.69 -75.96 -0.23
CA GLN A 3 -24.68 -74.91 0.00
C GLN A 3 -24.02 -73.53 -0.08
N HIS A 4 -24.75 -72.53 -0.59
CA HIS A 4 -24.28 -71.14 -0.59
C HIS A 4 -24.69 -70.49 0.72
N LEU A 5 -23.74 -69.85 1.42
CA LEU A 5 -24.06 -69.01 2.56
C LEU A 5 -24.16 -67.57 2.06
N LEU A 6 -25.36 -67.02 2.15
CA LEU A 6 -25.60 -65.60 1.87
C LEU A 6 -25.05 -64.76 3.05
N PRO A 7 -24.45 -63.58 2.76
CA PRO A 7 -23.96 -62.70 3.81
C PRO A 7 -25.11 -62.18 4.69
N ASP A 8 -24.77 -61.64 5.87
CA ASP A 8 -25.74 -60.88 6.66
C ASP A 8 -26.10 -59.61 5.88
N TRP A 9 -27.26 -59.65 5.22
CA TRP A 9 -27.76 -58.58 4.36
C TRP A 9 -27.85 -57.24 5.07
N LYS A 10 -28.06 -57.23 6.39
CA LYS A 10 -28.19 -55.99 7.17
C LYS A 10 -26.84 -55.28 7.32
N GLN A 11 -25.76 -56.04 7.45
CA GLN A 11 -24.41 -55.48 7.57
C GLN A 11 -23.79 -55.23 6.19
N ALA A 12 -24.08 -56.09 5.21
CA ALA A 12 -23.47 -56.05 3.90
C ALA A 12 -24.01 -54.91 3.02
N LEU A 13 -25.23 -54.44 3.27
CA LEU A 13 -25.88 -53.41 2.46
C LEU A 13 -25.87 -52.01 3.09
N ASP A 14 -25.34 -51.80 4.30
CA ASP A 14 -25.27 -50.46 4.93
C ASP A 14 -24.64 -49.43 3.97
N PRO A 15 -25.29 -48.27 3.68
CA PRO A 15 -26.44 -47.64 4.35
C PRO A 15 -27.82 -47.92 3.69
N PHE A 16 -27.94 -48.98 2.91
CA PHE A 16 -29.18 -49.42 2.26
C PHE A 16 -29.92 -50.45 3.12
N GLU A 17 -31.22 -50.23 3.29
CA GLU A 17 -32.11 -51.18 3.96
C GLU A 17 -32.83 -52.06 2.94
N LEU A 18 -32.90 -53.36 3.20
CA LEU A 18 -33.58 -54.33 2.35
C LEU A 18 -35.10 -54.29 2.59
N LEU A 19 -35.89 -54.01 1.54
CA LEU A 19 -37.35 -53.90 1.61
C LEU A 19 -38.07 -55.26 1.56
N ALA A 20 -37.44 -56.26 0.95
CA ALA A 20 -37.98 -57.61 0.81
C ALA A 20 -36.83 -58.61 0.73
N PRO A 21 -37.00 -59.86 1.23
CA PRO A 21 -35.97 -60.89 1.10
C PRO A 21 -35.55 -61.07 -0.37
N PRO A 22 -34.27 -61.38 -0.64
CA PRO A 22 -33.76 -61.45 -2.00
C PRO A 22 -34.43 -62.58 -2.78
N ASP A 23 -35.03 -62.25 -3.92
CA ASP A 23 -35.45 -63.26 -4.89
C ASP A 23 -34.19 -63.83 -5.54
N THR A 24 -33.92 -65.11 -5.24
CA THR A 24 -32.72 -65.81 -5.71
C THR A 24 -33.10 -66.73 -6.86
N SER A 25 -32.51 -66.49 -8.03
CA SER A 25 -32.65 -67.39 -9.18
C SER A 25 -31.27 -67.96 -9.54
N VAL A 26 -31.17 -69.29 -9.52
CA VAL A 26 -29.95 -70.02 -9.87
C VAL A 26 -30.08 -70.51 -11.31
N PHE A 27 -29.20 -70.06 -12.19
CA PHE A 27 -29.14 -70.50 -13.57
C PHE A 27 -27.91 -71.38 -13.78
N GLN A 28 -28.11 -72.57 -14.35
CA GLN A 28 -27.02 -73.45 -14.74
C GLN A 28 -26.57 -73.04 -16.16
N VAL A 29 -25.33 -72.58 -16.31
CA VAL A 29 -24.84 -72.03 -17.59
C VAL A 29 -24.02 -73.07 -18.36
N SER A 30 -23.36 -74.01 -17.68
CA SER A 30 -22.73 -75.21 -18.28
C SER A 30 -22.41 -76.27 -17.20
N ASP A 31 -21.90 -77.46 -17.58
CA ASP A 31 -21.58 -78.57 -16.66
C ASP A 31 -20.68 -78.19 -15.48
N ASN A 32 -19.91 -77.10 -15.59
CA ASN A 32 -18.97 -76.66 -14.55
C ASN A 32 -19.14 -75.19 -14.12
N HIS A 33 -20.07 -74.43 -14.70
CA HIS A 33 -20.30 -73.01 -14.36
C HIS A 33 -21.76 -72.80 -13.93
N ARG A 34 -21.93 -72.32 -12.70
CA ARG A 34 -23.22 -71.88 -12.16
C ARG A 34 -23.25 -70.36 -12.08
N GLN A 35 -24.35 -69.75 -12.52
CA GLN A 35 -24.57 -68.32 -12.40
C GLN A 35 -25.71 -68.06 -11.42
N LEU A 36 -25.43 -67.26 -10.40
CA LEU A 36 -26.40 -66.82 -9.42
C LEU A 36 -26.83 -65.39 -9.75
N GLN A 37 -28.13 -65.14 -9.90
CA GLN A 37 -28.67 -63.79 -10.03
C GLN A 37 -29.56 -63.48 -8.81
N LEU A 38 -29.23 -62.38 -8.14
CA LEU A 38 -29.89 -61.89 -6.93
C LEU A 38 -30.56 -60.55 -7.24
N HIS A 39 -31.88 -60.49 -7.09
CA HIS A 39 -32.62 -59.24 -7.22
C HIS A 39 -32.91 -58.66 -5.83
N LEU A 40 -32.20 -57.59 -5.49
CA LEU A 40 -32.36 -56.87 -4.23
C LEU A 40 -33.25 -55.64 -4.43
N ARG A 41 -34.26 -55.48 -3.57
CA ARG A 41 -35.04 -54.23 -3.48
C ARG A 41 -34.61 -53.50 -2.21
N THR A 42 -33.94 -52.38 -2.38
CA THR A 42 -33.40 -51.60 -1.26
C THR A 42 -33.98 -50.19 -1.21
N THR A 43 -33.93 -49.58 -0.03
CA THR A 43 -34.21 -48.16 0.19
C THR A 43 -33.03 -47.50 0.90
N CYS A 44 -32.85 -46.20 0.69
CA CYS A 44 -31.85 -45.41 1.40
C CYS A 44 -32.46 -44.06 1.78
N TYR A 45 -32.31 -43.69 3.06
CA TYR A 45 -32.83 -42.43 3.59
C TYR A 45 -31.76 -41.33 3.67
N SER A 46 -30.51 -41.66 3.30
CA SER A 46 -29.37 -40.75 3.32
C SER A 46 -29.13 -40.14 1.95
N ALA A 47 -29.34 -38.83 1.82
CA ALA A 47 -29.06 -38.11 0.58
C ALA A 47 -27.55 -38.01 0.30
N GLY A 48 -27.17 -38.03 -0.98
CA GLY A 48 -25.78 -37.90 -1.43
C GLY A 48 -25.23 -39.15 -2.11
N ALA A 49 -23.91 -39.20 -2.29
CA ALA A 49 -23.22 -40.35 -2.86
C ALA A 49 -23.11 -41.47 -1.82
N GLN A 50 -23.88 -42.53 -2.01
CA GLN A 50 -23.86 -43.72 -1.15
C GLN A 50 -23.11 -44.84 -1.86
N VAL A 51 -22.39 -45.66 -1.11
CA VAL A 51 -21.59 -46.76 -1.65
C VAL A 51 -22.19 -48.08 -1.19
N VAL A 52 -22.53 -48.95 -2.12
CA VAL A 52 -22.82 -50.35 -1.84
C VAL A 52 -21.48 -51.05 -1.65
N GLN A 53 -21.23 -51.57 -0.46
CA GLN A 53 -20.00 -52.26 -0.13
C GLN A 53 -19.88 -53.59 -0.91
N PRO A 54 -18.65 -54.08 -1.15
CA PRO A 54 -18.42 -55.42 -1.68
C PRO A 54 -19.18 -56.49 -0.89
N LEU A 55 -19.96 -57.31 -1.59
CA LEU A 55 -20.70 -58.42 -0.99
C LEU A 55 -19.82 -59.68 -1.00
N GLU A 56 -19.46 -60.17 0.17
CA GLU A 56 -18.78 -61.46 0.33
C GLU A 56 -19.75 -62.63 0.11
N LEU A 57 -19.45 -63.50 -0.86
CA LEU A 57 -20.15 -64.76 -1.11
C LEU A 57 -19.23 -65.92 -0.71
N ARG A 58 -19.70 -66.79 0.18
CA ARG A 58 -18.94 -67.96 0.67
C ARG A 58 -19.58 -69.28 0.23
N TRP A 59 -18.76 -70.21 -0.24
CA TRP A 59 -19.18 -71.55 -0.61
C TRP A 59 -18.85 -72.55 0.50
N ILE A 60 -19.81 -73.34 0.94
CA ILE A 60 -19.62 -74.29 2.04
C ILE A 60 -19.80 -75.73 1.54
N SER A 61 -18.87 -76.61 1.90
CA SER A 61 -18.97 -78.05 1.66
C SER A 61 -20.04 -78.68 2.54
N ASP A 62 -20.49 -79.90 2.21
CA ASP A 62 -21.52 -80.61 3.00
C ASP A 62 -21.08 -80.84 4.47
N ASP A 63 -19.78 -80.80 4.74
CA ASP A 63 -19.14 -80.92 6.07
C ASP A 63 -19.04 -79.59 6.84
N GLY A 64 -19.58 -78.49 6.31
CA GLY A 64 -19.59 -77.18 6.97
C GLY A 64 -18.30 -76.36 6.83
N THR A 65 -17.29 -76.86 6.13
CA THR A 65 -16.06 -76.13 5.82
C THR A 65 -16.25 -75.18 4.65
N VAL A 66 -15.79 -73.93 4.80
CA VAL A 66 -15.77 -72.94 3.70
C VAL A 66 -14.74 -73.38 2.67
N VAL A 67 -15.18 -73.62 1.44
CA VAL A 67 -14.38 -74.14 0.33
C VAL A 67 -13.78 -72.99 -0.49
N ASP A 68 -14.54 -71.92 -0.68
CA ASP A 68 -14.13 -70.78 -1.50
C ASP A 68 -14.92 -69.50 -1.13
N SER A 69 -14.37 -68.34 -1.45
CA SER A 69 -15.02 -67.03 -1.24
C SER A 69 -14.73 -66.06 -2.36
N THR A 70 -15.74 -65.29 -2.77
CA THR A 70 -15.61 -64.22 -3.78
C THR A 70 -16.33 -62.96 -3.32
N GLU A 71 -15.91 -61.80 -3.83
CA GLU A 71 -16.44 -60.48 -3.47
C GLU A 71 -16.93 -59.74 -4.72
N THR A 72 -18.00 -58.98 -4.57
CA THR A 72 -18.46 -58.08 -5.63
C THR A 72 -17.71 -56.76 -5.62
N GLU A 73 -17.65 -56.06 -6.75
CA GLU A 73 -17.10 -54.71 -6.80
C GLU A 73 -18.02 -53.70 -6.09
N PRO A 74 -17.47 -52.63 -5.47
CA PRO A 74 -18.27 -51.58 -4.85
C PRO A 74 -19.00 -50.74 -5.89
N GLN A 75 -20.26 -50.41 -5.63
CA GLN A 75 -21.08 -49.60 -6.55
C GLN A 75 -21.52 -48.29 -5.90
N VAL A 76 -21.25 -47.16 -6.57
CA VAL A 76 -21.68 -45.84 -6.11
C VAL A 76 -23.08 -45.53 -6.65
N VAL A 77 -24.00 -45.22 -5.76
CA VAL A 77 -25.38 -44.82 -6.06
C VAL A 77 -25.60 -43.40 -5.54
N LEU A 78 -25.96 -42.49 -6.44
CA LEU A 78 -26.28 -41.11 -6.09
C LEU A 78 -27.76 -41.00 -5.71
N VAL A 79 -28.04 -40.83 -4.41
CA VAL A 79 -29.40 -40.61 -3.90
C VAL A 79 -29.72 -39.13 -3.94
N GLN A 80 -30.56 -38.73 -4.90
CA GLN A 80 -31.04 -37.35 -4.99
C GLN A 80 -32.11 -37.11 -3.92
N GLY A 81 -31.83 -36.18 -3.00
CA GLY A 81 -32.81 -35.73 -2.04
C GLY A 81 -33.92 -34.95 -2.74
N VAL A 82 -35.16 -35.39 -2.55
CA VAL A 82 -36.34 -34.60 -2.94
C VAL A 82 -36.69 -33.69 -1.79
N ILE A 83 -36.70 -32.38 -2.03
CA ILE A 83 -37.19 -31.40 -1.06
C ILE A 83 -38.73 -31.53 -1.04
N PRO A 84 -39.37 -31.87 0.08
CA PRO A 84 -40.82 -31.94 0.15
C PRO A 84 -41.45 -30.58 -0.15
N ASP A 85 -42.56 -30.58 -0.88
CA ASP A 85 -43.29 -29.35 -1.25
C ASP A 85 -43.71 -28.52 -0.02
N SER A 86 -43.90 -29.16 1.14
CA SER A 86 -44.18 -28.49 2.41
C SER A 86 -43.02 -27.62 2.90
N ILE A 87 -41.77 -28.05 2.70
CA ILE A 87 -40.58 -27.24 3.04
C ILE A 87 -40.45 -26.09 2.04
N LEU A 88 -40.71 -26.33 0.76
CA LEU A 88 -40.77 -25.28 -0.28
C LEU A 88 -41.83 -24.22 0.02
N ALA A 89 -42.97 -24.62 0.61
CA ALA A 89 -44.05 -23.71 1.00
C ALA A 89 -43.75 -22.92 2.29
N MET A 90 -42.93 -23.47 3.20
CA MET A 90 -42.51 -22.81 4.44
C MET A 90 -41.31 -21.88 4.24
N VAL A 91 -40.51 -22.12 3.20
CA VAL A 91 -39.44 -21.22 2.79
C VAL A 91 -40.08 -20.04 2.06
N ASP A 92 -40.09 -18.89 2.72
CA ASP A 92 -40.50 -17.62 2.12
C ASP A 92 -39.57 -17.30 0.94
N THR A 93 -39.97 -17.76 -0.24
CA THR A 93 -39.21 -17.62 -1.49
C THR A 93 -39.18 -16.16 -1.95
N SER A 94 -39.91 -15.27 -1.28
CA SER A 94 -39.81 -13.82 -1.47
C SER A 94 -38.55 -13.22 -0.84
N SER A 95 -38.00 -13.85 0.20
CA SER A 95 -36.73 -13.45 0.82
C SER A 95 -35.61 -14.31 0.26
N GLN A 96 -35.00 -13.87 -0.86
CA GLN A 96 -33.88 -14.53 -1.53
C GLN A 96 -32.75 -14.91 -0.55
N PRO A 97 -32.55 -16.18 -0.16
CA PRO A 97 -31.43 -16.61 0.68
C PRO A 97 -30.25 -17.11 -0.16
N TYR A 98 -30.16 -16.68 -1.42
CA TYR A 98 -29.04 -16.95 -2.29
C TYR A 98 -28.64 -15.64 -2.94
N HIS A 99 -27.49 -15.11 -2.50
CA HIS A 99 -26.63 -14.38 -3.41
C HIS A 99 -26.33 -15.37 -4.54
N PHE A 100 -27.14 -15.35 -5.60
CA PHE A 100 -26.74 -15.93 -6.87
C PHE A 100 -25.34 -15.38 -7.12
N LEU A 101 -24.36 -16.27 -7.27
CA LEU A 101 -23.10 -15.91 -7.90
C LEU A 101 -23.51 -15.29 -9.22
N GLN A 102 -23.53 -13.96 -9.29
CA GLN A 102 -23.93 -13.23 -10.48
C GLN A 102 -23.05 -13.81 -11.60
N PRO A 103 -23.63 -14.32 -12.70
CA PRO A 103 -22.83 -14.89 -13.77
C PRO A 103 -21.82 -13.84 -14.15
N ASN A 104 -20.51 -14.14 -13.95
CA ASN A 104 -19.38 -13.21 -13.98
C ASN A 104 -19.75 -12.02 -14.84
N ARG A 105 -20.25 -10.96 -14.19
CA ARG A 105 -20.87 -9.84 -14.89
C ARG A 105 -19.74 -9.34 -15.76
N ARG A 106 -19.76 -9.69 -17.05
CA ARG A 106 -18.70 -9.29 -17.97
C ARG A 106 -18.71 -7.79 -17.80
N LEU A 107 -17.66 -7.25 -17.18
CA LEU A 107 -17.51 -5.82 -17.00
C LEU A 107 -17.52 -5.31 -18.43
N LYS A 108 -18.71 -4.91 -18.90
CA LYS A 108 -18.86 -4.03 -20.02
C LYS A 108 -18.26 -2.76 -19.47
N LEU A 109 -16.94 -2.63 -19.61
CA LEU A 109 -16.27 -1.37 -19.48
C LEU A 109 -17.02 -0.48 -20.46
N SER A 110 -17.96 0.32 -19.96
CA SER A 110 -18.77 1.26 -20.75
C SER A 110 -17.93 2.41 -21.29
N TYR A 111 -16.60 2.28 -21.29
CA TYR A 111 -15.70 3.22 -21.91
C TYR A 111 -15.52 2.80 -23.35
N SER A 112 -16.00 3.64 -24.25
CA SER A 112 -15.67 3.51 -25.67
C SER A 112 -14.15 3.56 -25.82
N PHE A 113 -13.56 2.76 -26.73
CA PHE A 113 -12.13 2.86 -27.04
C PHE A 113 -11.69 4.30 -27.35
N ALA A 114 -12.59 5.11 -27.91
CA ALA A 114 -12.38 6.52 -28.16
C ALA A 114 -12.20 7.35 -26.87
N GLU A 115 -12.96 7.07 -25.81
CA GLU A 115 -12.84 7.77 -24.52
C GLU A 115 -11.52 7.43 -23.83
N VAL A 116 -11.15 6.14 -23.83
CA VAL A 116 -9.87 5.70 -23.26
C VAL A 116 -8.70 6.30 -24.05
N ALA A 117 -8.77 6.30 -25.38
CA ALA A 117 -7.76 6.92 -26.24
C ALA A 117 -7.65 8.43 -26.01
N PHE A 118 -8.78 9.13 -25.79
CA PHE A 118 -8.79 10.56 -25.49
C PHE A 118 -8.07 10.87 -24.17
N TRP A 119 -8.36 10.11 -23.11
CA TRP A 119 -7.67 10.29 -21.82
C TRP A 119 -6.18 9.93 -21.89
N ILE A 120 -5.82 8.90 -22.64
CA ILE A 120 -4.41 8.56 -22.90
C ILE A 120 -3.70 9.71 -23.65
N LEU A 121 -4.36 10.31 -24.65
CA LEU A 121 -3.80 11.42 -25.41
C LEU A 121 -3.61 12.66 -24.52
N ILE A 122 -4.56 12.96 -23.64
CA ILE A 122 -4.41 14.04 -22.64
C ILE A 122 -3.24 13.73 -21.70
N ALA A 123 -3.14 12.51 -21.18
CA ALA A 123 -2.06 12.12 -20.27
C ALA A 123 -0.69 12.21 -20.96
N LEU A 124 -0.59 11.78 -22.22
CA LEU A 124 0.63 11.87 -23.01
C LEU A 124 0.97 13.33 -23.34
N GLY A 125 -0.03 14.16 -23.64
CA GLY A 125 0.14 15.60 -23.84
C GLY A 125 0.65 16.30 -22.58
N ALA A 126 0.08 15.97 -21.42
CA ALA A 126 0.52 16.51 -20.13
C ALA A 126 1.96 16.06 -19.80
N ALA A 127 2.29 14.78 -20.03
CA ALA A 127 3.65 14.26 -19.85
C ALA A 127 4.65 14.92 -20.83
N GLY A 128 4.24 15.13 -22.08
CA GLY A 128 5.05 15.87 -23.06
C GLY A 128 5.28 17.32 -22.64
N ALA A 129 4.24 18.00 -22.12
CA ALA A 129 4.34 19.36 -21.62
C ALA A 129 5.24 19.46 -20.38
N THR A 130 5.17 18.51 -19.44
CA THR A 130 6.05 18.51 -18.26
C THR A 130 7.50 18.25 -18.65
N VAL A 131 7.77 17.32 -19.57
CA VAL A 131 9.11 17.09 -20.11
C VAL A 131 9.62 18.31 -20.87
N LEU A 132 8.78 18.96 -21.68
CA LEU A 132 9.14 20.16 -22.43
C LEU A 132 9.44 21.33 -21.48
N VAL A 133 8.61 21.57 -20.46
CA VAL A 133 8.84 22.60 -19.43
C VAL A 133 10.12 22.28 -18.66
N TYR A 134 10.32 21.03 -18.23
CA TYR A 134 11.56 20.61 -17.57
C TYR A 134 12.78 20.82 -18.46
N TRP A 135 12.70 20.47 -19.74
CA TRP A 135 13.79 20.65 -20.70
C TRP A 135 14.06 22.12 -20.97
N LEU A 136 13.03 22.96 -21.12
CA LEU A 136 13.16 24.41 -21.28
C LEU A 136 13.74 25.06 -20.03
N LEU A 137 13.32 24.66 -18.82
CA LEU A 137 13.90 25.14 -17.56
C LEU A 137 15.35 24.71 -17.40
N ARG A 138 15.67 23.46 -17.76
CA ARG A 138 17.06 22.95 -17.73
C ARG A 138 17.94 23.63 -18.77
N ARG A 139 17.40 23.92 -19.96
CA ARG A 139 18.11 24.69 -21.00
C ARG A 139 18.28 26.14 -20.57
N ARG A 140 17.30 26.73 -19.90
CA ARG A 140 17.42 28.07 -19.31
C ARG A 140 18.50 28.10 -18.24
N LYS A 141 18.56 27.09 -17.35
CA LYS A 141 19.64 26.95 -16.36
C LYS A 141 21.02 26.80 -17.00
N ARG A 142 21.16 25.99 -18.07
CA ARG A 142 22.44 25.83 -18.79
C ARG A 142 22.85 27.09 -19.57
N VAL A 143 21.90 27.78 -20.18
CA VAL A 143 22.16 29.08 -20.83
C VAL A 143 22.41 30.18 -19.78
N THR A 144 21.87 30.08 -18.58
CA THR A 144 22.20 30.97 -17.44
C THR A 144 23.58 30.68 -16.88
N GLU A 145 24.03 29.42 -16.81
CA GLU A 145 25.41 29.06 -16.42
C GLU A 145 26.45 29.52 -17.45
N GLU A 146 26.09 29.60 -18.74
CA GLU A 146 27.01 29.99 -19.83
C GLU A 146 26.80 31.44 -20.31
N ALA A 147 25.81 32.16 -19.76
CA ALA A 147 25.55 33.57 -20.03
C ALA A 147 25.39 34.39 -18.73
N GLU A 148 26.20 34.12 -17.70
CA GLU A 148 26.43 35.08 -16.61
C GLU A 148 27.30 36.25 -17.08
N ILE A 149 26.76 37.04 -18.00
CA ILE A 149 26.96 38.49 -17.98
C ILE A 149 25.57 39.13 -17.96
N GLY A 150 24.76 38.72 -16.98
CA GLY A 150 23.68 39.57 -16.48
C GLY A 150 24.28 40.67 -15.61
N PRO A 151 23.61 41.83 -15.43
CA PRO A 151 24.05 42.83 -14.46
C PRO A 151 24.28 42.13 -13.11
N PRO A 152 25.36 42.47 -12.39
CA PRO A 152 25.85 41.64 -11.28
C PRO A 152 24.71 41.34 -10.32
N GLN A 153 24.49 40.04 -10.04
CA GLN A 153 23.59 39.63 -8.96
C GLN A 153 24.05 40.40 -7.71
N ARG A 154 23.15 41.23 -7.15
CA ARG A 154 23.49 42.03 -5.97
C ARG A 154 24.03 41.09 -4.90
N PRO A 155 25.21 41.35 -4.32
CA PRO A 155 25.81 40.47 -3.33
C PRO A 155 24.83 40.12 -2.20
N ALA A 156 24.79 38.86 -1.78
CA ALA A 156 23.84 38.38 -0.76
C ALA A 156 23.85 39.22 0.54
N HIS A 157 25.02 39.74 0.92
CA HIS A 157 25.17 40.60 2.09
C HIS A 157 24.49 41.97 1.91
N GLU A 158 24.48 42.55 0.71
CA GLU A 158 23.79 43.82 0.45
C GLU A 158 22.27 43.65 0.57
N ILE A 159 21.74 42.55 0.02
CA ILE A 159 20.32 42.21 0.11
C ILE A 159 19.92 42.02 1.58
N ALA A 160 20.69 41.23 2.32
CA ALA A 160 20.43 40.96 3.73
C ALA A 160 20.46 42.25 4.57
N LEU A 161 21.44 43.13 4.37
CA LEU A 161 21.53 44.41 5.09
C LEU A 161 20.33 45.32 4.78
N GLU A 162 19.92 45.41 3.52
CA GLU A 162 18.73 46.17 3.11
C GLU A 162 17.44 45.61 3.76
N GLU A 163 17.31 44.28 3.83
CA GLU A 163 16.17 43.65 4.48
C GLU A 163 16.17 43.83 6.00
N LEU A 164 17.35 43.82 6.64
CA LEU A 164 17.50 44.13 8.07
C LEU A 164 17.11 45.58 8.37
N ASP A 165 17.52 46.52 7.52
CA ASP A 165 17.11 47.93 7.64
C ASP A 165 15.59 48.08 7.52
N LYS A 166 14.97 47.42 6.53
CA LYS A 166 13.50 47.39 6.40
C LYS A 166 12.83 46.76 7.61
N LEU A 167 13.41 45.71 8.21
CA LEU A 167 12.86 45.07 9.40
C LEU A 167 12.92 46.01 10.62
N ARG A 168 14.05 46.72 10.80
CA ARG A 168 14.24 47.75 11.83
C ARG A 168 13.17 48.84 11.71
N ASP A 169 12.99 49.36 10.50
CA ASP A 169 12.11 50.51 10.25
C ASP A 169 10.62 50.17 10.45
N LYS A 170 10.23 48.90 10.32
CA LYS A 170 8.87 48.42 10.62
C LYS A 170 8.51 48.46 12.10
N ARG A 171 9.49 48.58 13.01
CA ARG A 171 9.25 48.72 14.47
C ARG A 171 8.31 47.66 15.07
N LEU A 172 8.37 46.42 14.54
CA LEU A 172 7.39 45.37 14.81
C LEU A 172 7.32 44.97 16.29
N TYR A 173 8.46 44.79 16.96
CA TYR A 173 8.48 44.40 18.38
C TYR A 173 7.98 45.52 19.29
N GLN A 174 8.18 46.78 18.91
CA GLN A 174 7.69 47.97 19.63
C GLN A 174 6.16 48.09 19.52
N ALA A 175 5.58 47.61 18.41
CA ALA A 175 4.14 47.49 18.20
C ALA A 175 3.54 46.20 18.82
N GLY A 176 4.32 45.42 19.60
CA GLY A 176 3.87 44.16 20.19
C GLY A 176 3.85 42.95 19.24
N HIS A 177 4.29 43.11 17.99
CA HIS A 177 4.36 42.05 16.98
C HIS A 177 5.68 41.27 17.03
N VAL A 178 6.08 40.82 18.22
CA VAL A 178 7.36 40.14 18.50
C VAL A 178 7.53 38.86 17.65
N LYS A 179 6.47 38.06 17.48
CA LYS A 179 6.52 36.85 16.65
C LYS A 179 6.84 37.15 15.17
N LEU A 180 6.22 38.20 14.61
CA LEU A 180 6.45 38.61 13.22
C LEU A 180 7.87 39.18 13.06
N TYR A 181 8.34 39.91 14.05
CA TYR A 181 9.71 40.40 14.11
C TYR A 181 10.74 39.27 14.03
N TYR A 182 10.66 38.28 14.92
CA TYR A 182 11.61 37.14 14.92
C TYR A 182 11.43 36.22 13.72
N SER A 183 10.24 36.13 13.13
CA SER A 183 10.03 35.46 11.85
C SER A 183 10.82 36.14 10.74
N GLY A 184 10.64 37.44 10.56
CA GLY A 184 11.41 38.21 9.58
C GLY A 184 12.91 38.16 9.83
N LEU A 185 13.36 38.36 11.07
CA LEU A 185 14.78 38.37 11.43
C LEU A 185 15.46 37.05 11.04
N SER A 186 14.88 35.92 11.45
CA SER A 186 15.45 34.61 11.18
C SER A 186 15.40 34.24 9.70
N ASP A 187 14.37 34.67 8.97
CA ASP A 187 14.24 34.37 7.54
C ASP A 187 15.28 35.14 6.71
N ILE A 188 15.56 36.39 7.07
CA ILE A 188 16.62 37.19 6.44
C ILE A 188 17.98 36.51 6.64
N ILE A 189 18.27 36.07 7.87
CA ILE A 189 19.52 35.38 8.19
C ILE A 189 19.64 34.04 7.46
N ARG A 190 18.56 33.24 7.42
CA ARG A 190 18.53 31.97 6.67
C ARG A 190 18.79 32.20 5.18
N ARG A 191 18.06 33.12 4.54
CA ARG A 191 18.28 33.48 3.12
C ARG A 191 19.70 33.93 2.85
N TYR A 192 20.29 34.71 3.76
CA TYR A 192 21.67 35.16 3.63
C TYR A 192 22.66 33.99 3.64
N PHE A 193 22.55 33.08 4.60
CA PHE A 193 23.44 31.92 4.69
C PHE A 193 23.26 30.95 3.52
N GLU A 194 22.02 30.74 3.06
CA GLU A 194 21.73 29.93 1.89
C GLU A 194 22.35 30.50 0.60
N ALA A 195 22.14 31.79 0.34
CA ALA A 195 22.72 32.45 -0.83
C ALA A 195 24.26 32.54 -0.78
N ARG A 196 24.86 32.56 0.41
CA ARG A 196 26.31 32.74 0.58
C ARG A 196 27.09 31.43 0.60
N TYR A 197 26.60 30.44 1.34
CA TYR A 197 27.30 29.19 1.60
C TYR A 197 26.68 28.01 0.85
N GLU A 198 25.65 28.26 0.04
CA GLU A 198 24.95 27.24 -0.77
C GLU A 198 24.41 26.07 0.07
N VAL A 199 24.05 26.37 1.32
CA VAL A 199 23.41 25.43 2.26
C VAL A 199 21.88 25.59 2.21
N PRO A 200 21.08 24.53 2.40
CA PRO A 200 19.62 24.62 2.35
C PRO A 200 19.03 25.25 3.64
N ALA A 201 19.43 26.48 3.98
CA ALA A 201 19.12 27.09 5.29
C ALA A 201 17.62 27.33 5.51
N MET A 202 16.85 27.59 4.46
CA MET A 202 15.39 27.76 4.56
C MET A 202 14.64 26.44 4.79
N GLU A 203 15.21 25.32 4.37
CA GLU A 203 14.62 23.98 4.53
C GLU A 203 15.15 23.26 5.77
N SER A 204 16.27 23.72 6.33
CA SER A 204 16.90 23.18 7.52
C SER A 204 16.26 23.67 8.82
N THR A 205 16.26 22.81 9.83
CA THR A 205 15.94 23.20 11.21
C THR A 205 17.04 24.09 11.79
N SER A 206 16.74 24.89 12.82
CA SER A 206 17.73 25.76 13.49
C SER A 206 18.97 25.00 13.96
N PHE A 207 18.79 23.78 14.46
CA PHE A 207 19.88 22.90 14.87
C PHE A 207 20.76 22.43 13.70
N GLN A 208 20.13 22.04 12.58
CA GLN A 208 20.86 21.64 11.38
C GLN A 208 21.64 22.81 10.78
N LEU A 209 21.02 23.98 10.67
CA LEU A 209 21.69 25.19 10.17
C LEU A 209 22.90 25.56 11.03
N LEU A 210 22.77 25.50 12.36
CA LEU A 210 23.88 25.77 13.27
C LEU A 210 25.04 24.80 13.06
N ARG A 211 24.75 23.50 12.97
CA ARG A 211 25.74 22.47 12.70
C ARG A 211 26.43 22.64 11.34
N ASP A 212 25.67 23.00 10.30
CA ASP A 212 26.25 23.25 8.98
C ASP A 212 27.18 24.48 9.06
N MET A 213 26.78 25.53 9.77
CA MET A 213 27.59 26.74 9.93
C MET A 213 28.85 26.55 10.78
N GLU A 214 28.90 25.58 11.69
CA GLU A 214 30.15 25.20 12.39
C GLU A 214 31.26 24.78 11.42
N THR A 215 30.90 24.21 10.27
CA THR A 215 31.88 23.80 9.24
C THR A 215 32.33 24.95 8.35
N HIS A 216 31.49 25.98 8.18
CA HIS A 216 31.73 27.11 7.28
C HIS A 216 32.27 28.36 7.97
N LEU A 217 31.98 28.55 9.26
CA LEU A 217 32.42 29.70 10.05
C LEU A 217 33.67 29.35 10.86
N THR A 218 34.78 30.03 10.57
CA THR A 218 36.04 29.84 11.31
C THR A 218 36.03 30.48 12.71
N ASP A 219 35.18 31.49 12.93
CA ASP A 219 35.05 32.16 14.22
C ASP A 219 33.93 31.55 15.06
N GLN A 220 34.32 30.85 16.13
CA GLN A 220 33.37 30.21 17.06
C GLN A 220 32.43 31.22 17.74
N ASN A 221 32.82 32.49 17.86
CA ASN A 221 31.93 33.51 18.40
C ASN A 221 30.78 33.83 17.44
N LEU A 222 31.00 33.73 16.11
CA LEU A 222 29.92 33.93 15.15
C LEU A 222 28.93 32.77 15.19
N VAL A 223 29.41 31.55 15.40
CA VAL A 223 28.55 30.37 15.60
C VAL A 223 27.70 30.54 16.86
N SER A 224 28.29 30.98 17.97
CA SER A 224 27.54 31.19 19.22
C SER A 224 26.50 32.31 19.08
N VAL A 225 26.85 33.41 18.41
CA VAL A 225 25.92 34.51 18.11
C VAL A 225 24.78 34.07 17.18
N LEU A 226 25.06 33.21 16.20
CA LEU A 226 24.01 32.61 15.37
C LEU A 226 23.09 31.71 16.20
N GLY A 227 23.65 30.91 17.10
CA GLY A 227 22.89 30.01 17.96
C GLY A 227 21.98 30.73 18.94
N THR A 228 22.44 31.82 19.57
CA THR A 228 21.60 32.64 20.44
C THR A 228 20.44 33.25 19.65
N LEU A 229 20.71 33.85 18.49
CA LEU A 229 19.69 34.44 17.62
C LEU A 229 18.63 33.43 17.18
N LEU A 230 19.05 32.24 16.73
CA LEU A 230 18.11 31.19 16.29
C LEU A 230 17.27 30.65 17.46
N THR A 231 17.88 30.51 18.65
CA THR A 231 17.18 30.08 19.86
C THR A 231 16.13 31.09 20.30
N ASP A 232 16.49 32.38 20.34
CA ASP A 232 15.58 33.46 20.71
C ASP A 232 14.42 33.57 19.71
N ALA A 233 14.70 33.36 18.42
CA ALA A 233 13.67 33.32 17.38
C ALA A 233 12.71 32.14 17.56
N ASP A 234 13.21 30.93 17.86
CA ASP A 234 12.36 29.76 18.06
C ASP A 234 11.50 29.89 19.33
N LEU A 235 12.05 30.43 20.42
CA LEU A 235 11.30 30.73 21.64
C LEU A 235 10.18 31.75 21.38
N ALA A 236 10.45 32.81 20.63
CA ALA A 236 9.45 33.82 20.27
C ALA A 236 8.36 33.26 19.33
N LYS A 237 8.73 32.37 18.39
CA LYS A 237 7.81 31.80 17.39
C LYS A 237 6.86 30.75 17.99
N PHE A 238 7.40 29.89 18.84
CA PHE A 238 6.74 28.66 19.27
C PHE A 238 6.39 28.65 20.77
N ALA A 239 7.23 29.22 21.63
CA ALA A 239 7.03 29.20 23.09
C ALA A 239 6.23 30.40 23.63
N LYS A 240 5.68 31.26 22.75
CA LYS A 240 5.01 32.54 23.10
C LYS A 240 5.86 33.44 24.01
N HIS A 241 7.17 33.27 23.97
CA HIS A 241 8.10 34.10 24.71
C HIS A 241 8.08 35.52 24.13
N GLN A 242 8.14 36.52 25.01
CA GLN A 242 8.22 37.94 24.63
C GLN A 242 9.53 38.50 25.19
N PRO A 243 10.64 38.44 24.42
CA PRO A 243 11.86 39.11 24.78
C PRO A 243 11.63 40.60 25.00
N ASP A 244 12.37 41.19 25.94
CA ASP A 244 12.34 42.63 26.14
C ASP A 244 12.92 43.39 24.93
N ALA A 245 12.71 44.71 24.91
CA ALA A 245 13.18 45.56 23.83
C ALA A 245 14.71 45.59 23.69
N GLN A 246 15.47 45.39 24.76
CA GLN A 246 16.93 45.36 24.72
C GLN A 246 17.42 44.08 24.04
N THR A 247 16.79 42.95 24.36
CA THR A 247 17.06 41.66 23.75
C THR A 247 16.73 41.68 22.27
N CYS A 248 15.56 42.21 21.89
CA CYS A 248 15.18 42.37 20.48
C CYS A 248 16.19 43.21 19.70
N GLN A 249 16.66 44.32 20.30
CA GLN A 249 17.65 45.22 19.70
C GLN A 249 19.02 44.55 19.57
N ARG A 250 19.46 43.84 20.62
CA ARG A 250 20.70 43.05 20.60
C ARG A 250 20.68 42.00 19.50
N ASP A 251 19.56 41.30 19.32
CA ASP A 251 19.46 40.25 18.30
C ASP A 251 19.47 40.82 16.88
N LEU A 252 18.94 42.03 16.69
CA LEU A 252 19.09 42.78 15.43
C LEU A 252 20.55 43.13 15.17
N GLU A 253 21.25 43.64 16.18
CA GLU A 253 22.66 43.98 16.09
C GLU A 253 23.52 42.74 15.80
N ASN A 254 23.21 41.63 16.45
CA ASN A 254 23.81 40.32 16.18
C ASN A 254 23.62 39.91 14.71
N ALA A 255 22.42 40.11 14.15
CA ALA A 255 22.16 39.86 12.73
C ALA A 255 23.06 40.72 11.82
N TYR A 256 23.20 42.02 12.11
CA TYR A 256 24.13 42.89 11.38
C TYR A 256 25.59 42.45 11.51
N VAL A 257 26.02 42.02 12.70
CA VAL A 257 27.38 41.53 12.95
C VAL A 257 27.64 40.27 12.13
N LEU A 258 26.72 39.31 12.14
CA LEU A 258 26.82 38.07 11.36
C LEU A 258 27.02 38.37 9.88
N VAL A 259 26.15 39.20 9.26
CA VAL A 259 26.26 39.55 7.84
C VAL A 259 27.55 40.29 7.53
N ASN A 260 27.92 41.29 8.34
CA ASN A 260 29.11 42.11 8.07
C ASN A 260 30.43 41.37 8.26
N LYS A 261 30.54 40.51 9.28
CA LYS A 261 31.75 39.74 9.57
C LYS A 261 31.93 38.59 8.59
N THR A 262 30.84 38.10 8.02
CA THR A 262 30.89 37.05 7.03
C THR A 262 30.82 37.57 5.61
N LYS A 263 30.76 38.86 5.28
CA LYS A 263 30.71 39.30 3.88
C LYS A 263 31.94 38.85 3.05
N PRO A 264 31.82 38.62 1.73
CA PRO A 264 32.95 38.21 0.92
C PRO A 264 33.99 39.34 0.87
N LYS A 265 35.28 38.99 0.96
CA LYS A 265 36.35 39.98 0.78
C LYS A 265 36.28 40.50 -0.67
N PRO A 266 36.37 41.81 -0.90
CA PRO A 266 36.40 42.34 -2.26
C PRO A 266 37.57 41.70 -3.01
N LYS A 267 37.31 41.19 -4.22
CA LYS A 267 38.35 40.70 -5.12
C LYS A 267 39.29 41.88 -5.37
N PRO A 268 40.62 41.76 -5.12
CA PRO A 268 41.53 42.85 -5.39
C PRO A 268 41.39 43.22 -6.87
N LEU A 269 41.07 44.48 -7.13
CA LEU A 269 41.08 45.02 -8.49
C LEU A 269 42.50 44.81 -9.01
N LEU A 270 42.64 44.07 -10.11
CA LEU A 270 43.89 44.02 -10.84
C LEU A 270 44.20 45.46 -11.23
N THR A 271 45.10 46.12 -10.50
CA THR A 271 45.73 47.34 -10.95
C THR A 271 46.47 46.96 -12.22
N GLU A 272 45.95 47.41 -13.36
CA GLU A 272 46.72 47.57 -14.59
C GLU A 272 47.81 48.60 -14.29
N GLU A 273 48.89 48.17 -13.64
CA GLU A 273 50.14 48.92 -13.61
C GLU A 273 50.80 48.73 -14.99
N ALA A 274 50.55 49.75 -15.81
CA ALA A 274 51.48 50.40 -16.73
C ALA A 274 52.71 49.58 -17.16
N ALA A 275 52.69 49.12 -18.41
CA ALA A 275 53.88 48.86 -19.22
C ALA A 275 54.16 50.06 -20.12
#